data_AF-B4NU39-F1
#
_entry.id   AF-B4NU39-F1
#
_cell.length_a   1.000
_cell.length_b   1.000
_cell.length_c   1.000
_cell.angle_alpha   90.00
_cell.angle_beta   90.00
_cell.angle_gamma   90.00
#
_symmetry.space_group_name_H-M   'P 1'
#
loop_
_entity.id
_entity.type
_entity.pdbx_description
1 polymer ?
#
loop_
_entity_poly.entity_id
_entity_poly.type
_entity_poly.pdbx_seq_one_letter_code
_entity_poly.pdbx_strand_id
1 'polypeptide(L)'
;MCESVTPADQRNVEVKARIPGGSEGFEQRLILARNLSGSQDAQLIEQRDVFFESPLGGRLKLRYLQAPSRSQLVYYDRPDVAGPKLSKFNKTEVDEPEVCLTEEQTLEEGQAIAEKLSRELGIQEAGAS
;
A
#
# COMPACT_ATOMS: atom_id res chain seq x y z
N MET A 1 -0.39 27.27 6.29
CA MET A 1 -1.73 26.69 6.04
C MET A 1 -1.50 25.32 5.44
N CYS A 2 -1.51 24.27 6.25
CA CYS A 2 -1.39 22.90 5.76
C CYS A 2 -2.81 22.50 5.34
N GLU A 3 -3.07 22.38 4.04
CA GLU A 3 -4.39 21.96 3.57
C GLU A 3 -4.66 20.54 4.09
N SER A 4 -5.71 20.39 4.89
CA SER A 4 -6.16 19.08 5.36
C SER A 4 -6.73 18.33 4.15
N VAL A 5 -5.92 17.45 3.56
CA VAL A 5 -6.35 16.56 2.48
C VAL A 5 -7.34 15.58 3.07
N THR A 6 -8.63 15.72 2.72
CA THR A 6 -9.60 14.65 2.99
C THR A 6 -9.15 13.42 2.20
N PRO A 7 -8.91 12.27 2.84
CA PRO A 7 -8.45 11.09 2.12
C PRO A 7 -9.45 10.73 1.02
N ALA A 8 -8.97 10.68 -0.23
CA ALA A 8 -9.83 10.40 -1.37
C ALA A 8 -10.29 8.94 -1.32
N ASP A 9 -11.60 8.75 -1.28
CA ASP A 9 -12.35 7.50 -1.13
C ASP A 9 -12.17 6.54 -2.34
N GLN A 10 -10.92 6.19 -2.64
CA GLN A 10 -10.52 5.45 -3.83
C GLN A 10 -10.88 3.97 -3.70
N ARG A 11 -11.12 3.35 -4.85
CA ARG A 11 -11.53 1.95 -4.93
C ARG A 11 -10.79 1.23 -6.04
N ASN A 12 -10.40 -0.01 -5.78
CA ASN A 12 -9.93 -0.93 -6.82
C ASN A 12 -10.52 -2.33 -6.61
N VAL A 13 -10.49 -3.13 -7.67
CA VAL A 13 -10.75 -4.57 -7.57
C VAL A 13 -9.41 -5.28 -7.70
N GLU A 14 -9.03 -6.02 -6.67
CA GLU A 14 -7.80 -6.80 -6.67
C GLU A 14 -8.09 -8.25 -7.05
N VAL A 15 -7.32 -8.77 -8.02
CA VAL A 15 -7.31 -10.18 -8.39
C VAL A 15 -5.88 -10.69 -8.24
N LYS A 16 -5.66 -11.67 -7.35
CA LYS A 16 -4.36 -12.29 -7.11
C LYS A 16 -4.43 -13.77 -7.44
N ALA A 17 -3.43 -14.25 -8.16
CA ALA A 17 -3.27 -15.66 -8.52
C ALA A 17 -1.81 -16.08 -8.36
N ARG A 18 -1.61 -17.36 -8.02
CA ARG A 18 -0.28 -17.97 -8.03
C ARG A 18 0.15 -18.21 -9.48
N ILE A 19 1.37 -17.82 -9.83
CA ILE A 19 1.97 -18.19 -11.11
C ILE A 19 2.57 -19.61 -10.96
N PRO A 20 2.08 -20.62 -11.71
CA PRO A 20 2.67 -21.95 -11.71
C PRO A 20 3.98 -21.95 -12.53
N GLY A 21 4.85 -22.95 -12.34
CA GLY A 21 6.04 -23.14 -13.17
C GLY A 21 7.26 -22.29 -12.81
N GLY A 22 7.27 -21.65 -11.63
CA GLY A 22 8.45 -20.92 -11.13
C GLY A 22 8.89 -19.78 -12.04
N SER A 23 10.21 -19.65 -12.25
CA SER A 23 10.80 -18.61 -13.11
C SER A 23 10.37 -18.74 -14.57
N GLU A 24 10.34 -19.95 -15.13
CA GLU A 24 9.90 -20.16 -16.52
C GLU A 24 8.43 -19.75 -16.72
N GLY A 25 7.57 -20.12 -15.78
CA GLY A 25 6.18 -19.70 -15.79
C GLY A 25 6.03 -18.18 -15.70
N PHE A 26 6.85 -17.53 -14.89
CA PHE A 26 6.88 -16.07 -14.79
C PHE A 26 7.28 -15.42 -16.12
N GLU A 27 8.36 -15.87 -16.77
CA GLU A 27 8.81 -15.36 -18.07
C GLU A 27 7.72 -15.51 -19.15
N GLN A 28 7.06 -16.67 -19.20
CA GLN A 28 5.95 -16.89 -20.11
C GLN A 28 4.77 -15.94 -19.86
N ARG A 29 4.57 -15.47 -18.63
CA ARG A 29 3.50 -14.52 -18.27
C ARG A 29 3.89 -13.11 -18.63
N LEU A 30 5.17 -12.76 -18.52
CA LEU A 30 5.69 -11.47 -18.96
C LEU A 30 5.54 -11.29 -20.48
N ILE A 31 5.83 -12.33 -21.28
CA ILE A 31 5.60 -12.31 -22.73
C ILE A 31 4.12 -12.07 -23.05
N LEU A 32 3.21 -12.81 -22.41
CA LEU A 32 1.77 -12.60 -22.60
C LEU A 32 1.34 -11.19 -22.20
N ALA A 33 1.82 -10.67 -21.07
CA ALA A 33 1.49 -9.33 -20.61
C ALA A 33 1.92 -8.25 -21.62
N ARG A 34 3.11 -8.37 -22.20
CA ARG A 34 3.61 -7.47 -23.26
C ARG A 34 2.75 -7.52 -24.52
N ASN A 35 2.36 -8.72 -24.93
CA ASN A 35 1.51 -8.90 -26.10
C ASN A 35 0.10 -8.31 -25.89
N LEU A 36 -0.46 -8.47 -24.68
CA LEU A 36 -1.78 -7.95 -24.34
C LEU A 36 -1.79 -6.43 -24.12
N SER A 37 -0.72 -5.88 -23.53
CA SER A 37 -0.61 -4.44 -23.28
C SER A 37 -0.25 -3.64 -24.54
N GLY A 38 0.34 -4.30 -25.54
CA GLY A 38 0.91 -3.63 -26.72
C GLY A 38 2.21 -2.87 -26.42
N SER A 39 2.78 -3.03 -25.21
CA SER A 39 4.04 -2.41 -24.79
C SER A 39 5.07 -3.47 -24.43
N GLN A 40 6.31 -3.24 -24.85
CA GLN A 40 7.45 -4.06 -24.43
C GLN A 40 8.02 -3.60 -23.08
N ASP A 41 7.59 -2.44 -22.59
CA ASP A 41 8.09 -1.84 -21.36
C ASP A 41 7.64 -2.67 -20.17
N ALA A 42 8.61 -2.98 -19.32
CA ALA A 42 8.39 -3.56 -18.01
C ALA A 42 9.31 -2.83 -17.04
N GLN A 43 8.79 -2.53 -15.85
CA GLN A 43 9.56 -1.86 -14.80
C GLN A 43 9.60 -2.78 -13.58
N LEU A 44 10.81 -2.97 -13.04
CA LEU A 44 10.97 -3.53 -11.71
C LEU A 44 10.63 -2.42 -10.71
N ILE A 45 9.66 -2.69 -9.83
CA ILE A 45 9.31 -1.79 -8.74
C ILE A 45 9.68 -2.50 -7.44
N GLU A 46 10.74 -2.03 -6.78
CA GLU A 46 11.14 -2.53 -5.46
C GLU A 46 10.26 -1.91 -4.38
N GLN A 47 9.66 -2.76 -3.54
CA GLN A 47 8.73 -2.35 -2.48
C GLN A 47 9.09 -3.07 -1.17
N ARG A 48 9.18 -2.31 -0.08
CA ARG A 48 9.20 -2.85 1.29
C ARG A 48 7.98 -2.32 2.03
N ASP A 49 7.11 -3.22 2.49
CA ASP A 49 5.90 -2.86 3.23
C ASP A 49 6.11 -3.13 4.73
N VAL A 50 5.89 -2.13 5.57
CA VAL A 50 5.77 -2.27 7.03
C VAL A 50 4.30 -2.13 7.40
N PHE A 51 3.76 -3.10 8.14
CA PHE A 51 2.36 -3.14 8.53
C PHE A 51 2.17 -2.69 9.98
N PHE A 52 1.09 -1.96 10.22
CA PHE A 52 0.68 -1.48 11.54
C PHE A 52 -0.73 -1.97 11.87
N GLU A 53 -1.05 -2.01 13.16
CA GLU A 53 -2.44 -2.12 13.56
C GLU A 53 -3.14 -0.80 13.22
N SER A 54 -4.28 -0.90 12.53
CA SER A 54 -5.03 0.30 12.22
C SER A 54 -5.97 0.63 13.37
N PRO A 55 -5.91 1.84 13.96
CA PRO A 55 -6.83 2.23 15.02
C PRO A 55 -8.28 2.32 14.52
N LEU A 56 -8.49 2.45 13.21
CA LEU A 56 -9.78 2.66 12.55
C LEU A 56 -10.41 1.35 12.02
N GLY A 57 -9.85 0.20 12.39
CA GLY A 57 -10.09 -1.07 11.71
C GLY A 57 -9.50 -1.10 10.29
N GLY A 58 -9.69 -2.20 9.55
CA GLY A 58 -9.01 -2.36 8.26
C GLY A 58 -7.50 -2.59 8.41
N ARG A 59 -6.69 -2.14 7.45
CA ARG A 59 -5.25 -2.39 7.43
C ARG A 59 -4.48 -1.10 7.09
N LEU A 60 -3.38 -0.89 7.78
CA LEU A 60 -2.49 0.26 7.60
C LEU A 60 -1.07 -0.23 7.30
N LYS A 61 -0.41 0.40 6.33
CA LYS A 61 0.99 0.10 6.01
C LYS A 61 1.75 1.31 5.52
N LEU A 62 3.05 1.35 5.82
CA LEU A 62 4.01 2.22 5.16
C LEU A 62 4.75 1.41 4.09
N ARG A 63 4.70 1.90 2.86
CA ARG A 63 5.36 1.32 1.70
C ARG A 63 6.55 2.18 1.31
N TYR A 64 7.74 1.62 1.45
CA TYR A 64 8.97 2.20 0.93
C TYR A 64 9.06 1.93 -0.58
N LEU A 65 9.34 2.99 -1.34
CA LEU A 65 9.61 2.96 -2.78
C LEU A 65 10.95 3.63 -3.07
N GLN A 66 11.57 3.28 -4.19
CA GLN A 66 12.80 3.91 -4.65
C GLN A 66 12.51 5.17 -5.47
N ALA A 67 13.42 6.14 -5.37
CA ALA A 67 13.40 7.35 -6.19
C ALA A 67 13.32 6.99 -7.69
N PRO A 68 12.53 7.73 -8.49
CA PRO A 68 11.86 8.99 -8.16
C PRO A 68 10.50 8.83 -7.45
N SER A 69 10.03 7.60 -7.20
CA SER A 69 8.76 7.39 -6.51
C SER A 69 8.91 7.70 -5.02
N ARG A 70 7.98 8.49 -4.48
CA ARG A 70 7.91 8.76 -3.05
C ARG A 70 7.26 7.59 -2.31
N SER A 71 7.72 7.35 -1.09
CA SER A 71 7.14 6.32 -0.23
C SER A 71 5.71 6.70 0.17
N GLN A 72 4.92 5.73 0.61
CA GLN A 72 3.47 5.91 0.74
C GLN A 72 2.95 5.32 2.04
N LEU A 73 2.17 6.08 2.80
CA LEU A 73 1.29 5.51 3.82
C LEU A 73 -0.03 5.12 3.15
N VAL A 74 -0.46 3.88 3.37
CA VAL A 74 -1.65 3.31 2.74
C VAL A 74 -2.55 2.71 3.79
N TYR A 75 -3.74 3.29 3.94
CA TYR A 75 -4.86 2.68 4.63
C TYR A 75 -5.74 1.97 3.61
N TYR A 76 -6.19 0.75 3.93
CA TYR A 76 -7.14 0.05 3.07
C TYR A 76 -8.04 -0.90 3.85
N ASP A 77 -9.31 -0.89 3.47
CA ASP A 77 -10.29 -1.88 3.90
C ASP A 77 -10.58 -2.83 2.74
N ARG A 78 -10.50 -4.13 3.04
CA ARG A 78 -10.63 -5.21 2.06
C ARG A 78 -11.08 -6.50 2.74
N PRO A 79 -12.11 -7.18 2.21
CA PRO A 79 -12.56 -8.45 2.76
C PRO A 79 -11.52 -9.56 2.54
N ASP A 80 -11.45 -10.48 3.51
CA ASP A 80 -10.61 -11.68 3.43
C ASP A 80 -11.34 -12.82 2.69
N VAL A 81 -11.66 -12.54 1.42
CA VAL A 81 -12.27 -13.52 0.51
C VAL A 81 -11.30 -13.93 -0.60
N ALA A 82 -11.48 -15.15 -1.09
CA ALA A 82 -10.82 -15.62 -2.30
C ALA A 82 -11.44 -14.97 -3.55
N GLY A 83 -10.67 -14.87 -4.63
CA GLY A 83 -11.13 -14.28 -5.89
C GLY A 83 -11.12 -12.74 -5.90
N PRO A 84 -11.79 -12.13 -6.89
CA PRO A 84 -11.86 -10.67 -7.04
C PRO A 84 -12.47 -10.00 -5.81
N LYS A 85 -11.80 -8.97 -5.30
CA LYS A 85 -12.25 -8.26 -4.09
C LYS A 85 -12.10 -6.76 -4.22
N LEU A 86 -13.16 -6.06 -3.84
CA LEU A 86 -13.17 -4.61 -3.76
C LEU A 86 -12.32 -4.18 -2.56
N SER A 87 -11.34 -3.33 -2.80
CA SER A 87 -10.63 -2.60 -1.76
C SER A 87 -11.06 -1.15 -1.80
N LYS A 88 -11.40 -0.58 -0.64
CA LYS A 88 -11.44 0.88 -0.44
C LYS A 88 -10.10 1.27 0.16
N PHE A 89 -9.49 2.34 -0.33
CA PHE A 89 -8.16 2.72 0.14
C PHE A 89 -7.91 4.22 0.08
N ASN A 90 -7.04 4.65 0.97
CA ASN A 90 -6.46 5.98 1.03
C ASN A 90 -4.94 5.85 0.96
N LYS A 91 -4.28 6.70 0.18
CA LYS A 91 -2.83 6.72 0.05
C LYS A 91 -2.32 8.15 0.11
N THR A 92 -1.25 8.36 0.86
CA THR A 92 -0.57 9.65 0.95
C THR A 92 0.93 9.44 0.81
N GLU A 93 1.58 10.33 0.06
CA GLU A 93 3.03 10.31 -0.11
C GLU A 93 3.72 10.80 1.18
N VAL A 94 4.83 10.15 1.52
CA VAL A 94 5.63 10.40 2.72
C VAL A 94 7.06 10.70 2.27
N ASP A 95 7.56 11.87 2.67
CA ASP A 95 8.97 12.21 2.56
C ASP A 95 9.77 11.61 3.71
N GLU A 96 11.02 11.26 3.44
CA GLU A 96 11.98 10.83 4.47
C GLU A 96 11.43 9.72 5.42
N PRO A 97 10.85 8.63 4.88
CA PRO A 97 10.22 7.58 5.70
C PRO A 97 11.20 6.81 6.59
N GLU A 98 12.50 6.92 6.30
CA GLU A 98 13.60 6.36 7.10
C GLU A 98 13.77 7.11 8.43
N VAL A 99 13.32 8.37 8.51
CA VAL A 99 13.30 9.14 9.76
C VAL A 99 12.14 8.67 10.66
N CYS A 100 11.12 8.04 10.07
CA CYS A 100 9.95 7.56 10.81
C CYS A 100 10.17 6.22 11.49
N LEU A 101 10.90 5.28 10.86
CA LEU A 101 11.07 3.92 11.39
C LEU A 101 12.53 3.49 11.43
N THR A 102 12.94 2.85 12.54
CA THR A 102 14.26 2.20 12.67
C THR A 102 14.09 0.70 12.93
N GLU A 103 15.11 -0.09 12.65
CA GLU A 103 15.03 -1.55 12.79
C GLU A 103 14.94 -2.01 14.25
N GLU A 104 15.35 -1.15 15.19
CA GLU A 104 15.35 -1.40 16.63
C GLU A 104 14.03 -1.02 17.33
N GLN A 105 13.05 -0.49 16.60
CA GLN A 105 11.78 -0.06 17.19
C GLN A 105 10.98 -1.22 17.79
N THR A 106 10.39 -0.95 18.94
CA THR A 106 9.38 -1.81 19.55
C THR A 106 8.04 -1.68 18.82
N LEU A 107 7.16 -2.67 19.02
CA LEU A 107 5.81 -2.64 18.46
C LEU A 107 5.01 -1.42 18.93
N GLU A 108 5.18 -1.02 20.20
CA GLU A 108 4.50 0.13 20.80
C GLU A 108 4.94 1.46 20.16
N GLU A 109 6.24 1.64 19.94
CA GLU A 109 6.77 2.82 19.26
C GLU A 109 6.28 2.92 17.81
N GLY A 110 6.31 1.78 17.08
CA GLY A 110 5.77 1.70 15.73
C GLY A 110 4.27 2.06 15.68
N GLN A 111 3.50 1.64 16.67
CA GLN A 111 2.08 1.98 16.76
C GLN A 111 1.84 3.46 17.06
N ALA A 112 2.61 4.07 17.97
CA ALA A 112 2.52 5.51 18.25
C ALA A 112 2.81 6.36 17.00
N ILE A 113 3.76 5.93 16.18
CA ILE A 113 4.07 6.55 14.88
C ILE A 113 2.89 6.38 13.91
N ALA A 114 2.29 5.19 13.83
CA ALA A 114 1.12 4.94 13.00
C ALA A 114 -0.07 5.82 13.37
N GLU A 115 -0.34 6.00 14.66
CA GLU A 115 -1.38 6.90 15.16
C GLU A 115 -1.09 8.37 14.84
N LYS A 116 0.16 8.81 15.03
CA LYS A 116 0.60 10.16 14.69
C LYS A 116 0.40 10.44 13.19
N LEU A 117 0.90 9.55 12.33
CA LEU A 117 0.76 9.65 10.89
C LEU A 117 -0.71 9.63 10.46
N SER A 118 -1.54 8.77 11.05
CA SER A 118 -2.98 8.72 10.76
C SER A 118 -3.68 10.03 11.09
N ARG A 119 -3.35 10.65 12.24
CA ARG A 119 -3.87 11.98 12.64
C ARG A 119 -3.42 13.10 11.71
N GLU A 120 -2.13 13.18 11.41
CA GLU A 120 -1.57 14.24 10.56
C GLU A 120 -2.11 14.19 9.13
N LEU A 121 -2.43 12.99 8.64
CA LEU A 121 -2.92 12.77 7.28
C LEU A 121 -4.46 12.80 7.18
N GLY A 122 -5.17 13.15 8.25
CA GLY A 122 -6.62 13.29 8.25
C GLY A 122 -7.37 11.98 7.96
N ILE A 123 -6.74 10.82 8.21
CA ILE A 123 -7.40 9.52 8.09
C ILE A 123 -8.36 9.40 9.27
N GLN A 124 -9.65 9.70 9.03
CA GLN A 124 -10.70 9.62 10.05
C GLN A 124 -11.36 8.24 10.05
N GLU A 125 -11.90 7.83 11.22
CA GLU A 125 -12.82 6.71 11.37
C GLU A 125 -13.87 6.75 10.25
N ALA A 126 -14.06 5.64 9.54
CA ALA A 126 -15.20 5.51 8.65
C ALA A 126 -16.47 5.48 9.51
N GLY A 127 -17.15 6.63 9.59
CA GLY A 127 -18.46 6.89 10.20
C GLY A 127 -19.08 5.76 11.02
N ALA A 128 -19.10 5.93 12.34
CA ALA A 128 -20.27 5.55 13.12
C ALA A 128 -21.44 6.44 12.66
N SER A 129 -22.24 5.93 11.70
CA SER A 129 -23.57 6.46 11.41
C SER A 129 -24.61 5.76 12.28
#